data_AF-A0A5C9EW50-F1
#
_entry.id   AF-A0A5C9EW50-F1
#
_cell.length_a   1.000
_cell.length_b   1.000
_cell.length_c   1.000
_cell.angle_alpha   90.00
_cell.angle_beta   90.00
_cell.angle_gamma   90.00
#
_symmetry.space_group_name_H-M   'P 1'
#
loop_
_entity.id
_entity.type
_entity.pdbx_description
1 polymer ?
#
loop_
_entity_poly.entity_id
_entity_poly.type
_entity_poly.pdbx_seq_one_letter_code
_entity_poly.pdbx_strand_id
1 'polypeptide(L)'
;MDLDIIHEFKHLPSTLGIQNNRTHFNFLTQIIDEEVSKFSKEIQQSFHLLMTSFKTKYQSTQNENSPFRKIQTLFVENKNYKNNLKVLISRVKERFNMVN
;
A
#
# COMPACT_ATOMS: atom_id res chain seq x y z
N MET A 1 4.65 -11.42 -1.52
CA MET A 1 4.59 -9.96 -1.67
C MET A 1 4.09 -9.74 -3.08
N ASP A 2 2.90 -9.16 -3.26
CA ASP A 2 2.30 -8.94 -4.59
C ASP A 2 3.18 -7.96 -5.37
N LEU A 3 4.13 -8.51 -6.12
CA LEU A 3 5.10 -7.79 -6.95
C LEU A 3 4.41 -7.01 -8.09
N ASP A 4 3.17 -7.36 -8.42
CA ASP A 4 2.40 -6.78 -9.53
C ASP A 4 2.07 -5.29 -9.31
N ILE A 5 1.69 -4.89 -8.09
CA ILE A 5 1.31 -3.49 -7.83
C ILE A 5 2.53 -2.56 -7.84
N ILE A 6 3.66 -2.98 -7.27
CA ILE A 6 4.90 -2.18 -7.30
C ILE A 6 5.41 -2.05 -8.73
N HIS A 7 5.27 -3.12 -9.52
CA HIS A 7 5.65 -3.12 -10.92
C HIS A 7 4.77 -2.15 -11.73
N GLU A 8 3.44 -2.23 -11.61
CA GLU A 8 2.53 -1.28 -12.26
C GLU A 8 2.80 0.18 -11.86
N PHE A 9 3.08 0.43 -10.58
CA PHE A 9 3.32 1.78 -10.07
C PHE A 9 4.64 2.36 -10.58
N LYS A 10 5.69 1.54 -10.75
CA LYS A 10 6.96 1.97 -11.35
C LYS A 10 6.88 2.24 -12.85
N HIS A 11 5.93 1.62 -13.56
CA HIS A 11 5.72 1.82 -14.99
C HIS A 11 4.82 3.02 -15.32
N LEU A 12 4.18 3.65 -14.32
CA LEU A 12 3.27 4.79 -14.49
C LEU A 12 3.86 5.95 -15.32
N PRO A 13 5.12 6.39 -15.10
CA PRO A 13 5.71 7.47 -15.90
C PRO A 13 5.82 7.12 -17.39
N SER A 14 6.03 5.84 -17.70
CA SER A 14 6.14 5.35 -19.06
C SER A 14 4.77 5.23 -19.74
N THR A 15 3.72 4.84 -19.00
CA THR A 15 2.36 4.68 -19.55
C THR A 15 1.63 6.00 -19.77
N LEU A 16 2.04 7.08 -19.09
CA LEU A 16 1.46 8.41 -19.23
C LEU A 16 1.96 9.20 -20.45
N GLY A 17 2.85 8.63 -21.27
CA GLY A 17 3.37 9.30 -22.46
C GLY A 17 4.28 10.51 -22.18
N ILE A 18 4.66 10.73 -20.92
CA ILE A 18 5.52 11.86 -20.50
C ILE A 18 7.01 11.59 -20.72
N GLN A 19 7.37 10.46 -21.33
CA GLN A 19 8.75 10.03 -21.61
C GLN A 19 9.56 11.09 -22.39
N ASN A 20 8.87 11.85 -23.25
CA ASN A 20 9.49 12.91 -24.05
C ASN A 20 9.80 14.18 -23.25
N ASN A 21 9.21 14.34 -22.05
CA ASN A 21 9.52 15.43 -21.12
C ASN A 21 10.38 14.91 -19.97
N ARG A 22 11.70 14.95 -20.18
CA ARG A 22 12.70 14.37 -19.27
C ARG A 22 12.60 14.91 -17.85
N THR A 23 12.26 16.18 -17.66
CA THR A 23 12.12 16.81 -16.35
C THR A 23 10.92 16.24 -15.60
N HIS A 24 9.75 16.20 -16.23
CA HIS A 24 8.53 15.64 -15.62
C HIS A 24 8.64 14.12 -15.39
N PHE A 25 9.27 13.40 -16.32
CA PHE A 25 9.52 11.97 -16.18
C PHE A 25 10.38 11.68 -14.94
N ASN A 26 11.54 12.34 -14.85
CA ASN A 26 12.45 12.14 -13.72
C ASN A 26 11.82 12.54 -12.37
N PHE A 27 11.07 13.63 -12.35
CA PHE A 27 10.39 14.09 -11.14
C PHE A 27 9.33 13.07 -10.67
N LEU A 28 8.52 12.55 -11.59
CA LEU A 28 7.50 11.55 -11.25
C LEU A 28 8.13 10.23 -10.82
N THR A 29 9.19 9.78 -11.49
CA THR A 29 9.96 8.59 -11.08
C THR A 29 10.51 8.74 -9.66
N GLN A 30 11.05 9.91 -9.32
CA GLN A 30 11.58 10.17 -7.98
C GLN A 30 10.48 10.08 -6.91
N ILE A 31 9.31 10.70 -7.14
CA ILE A 31 8.16 10.62 -6.23
C ILE A 31 7.75 9.15 -6.03
N ILE A 32 7.68 8.38 -7.12
CA ILE A 32 7.30 6.96 -7.08
C ILE A 32 8.30 6.15 -6.25
N ASP A 33 9.60 6.35 -6.45
CA ASP A 33 10.63 5.63 -5.70
C ASP A 33 10.60 5.97 -4.21
N GLU A 34 10.36 7.24 -3.85
CA GLU A 34 10.21 7.66 -2.46
C GLU A 34 9.00 6.99 -1.78
N GLU A 35 7.84 6.96 -2.45
CA GLU A 35 6.64 6.33 -1.91
C GLU A 35 6.76 4.81 -1.78
N VAL A 36 7.37 4.13 -2.77
CA VAL A 36 7.66 2.69 -2.69
C VAL A 36 8.62 2.38 -1.54
N SER A 37 9.60 3.24 -1.29
CA SER A 37 10.52 3.11 -0.16
C SER A 37 9.83 3.25 1.20
N LYS A 38 8.96 4.26 1.35
CA LYS A 38 8.14 4.45 2.57
C LYS A 38 7.25 3.24 2.82
N PHE A 39 6.50 2.80 1.80
CA PHE A 39 5.63 1.64 1.89
C PHE A 39 6.39 0.37 2.29
N SER A 40 7.57 0.15 1.70
CA SER A 40 8.42 -0.99 2.04
C SER A 40 8.85 -0.98 3.52
N LYS A 41 9.20 0.19 4.06
CA LYS A 41 9.54 0.34 5.49
C LYS A 41 8.34 0.08 6.40
N GLU A 42 7.17 0.60 6.06
CA GLU A 42 5.93 0.38 6.83
C GLU A 42 5.52 -1.09 6.86
N ILE A 43 5.64 -1.79 5.73
CA ILE A 43 5.43 -3.24 5.66
C ILE A 43 6.43 -3.98 6.55
N GLN A 44 7.72 -3.65 6.46
CA GLN A 44 8.75 -4.30 7.28
C GLN A 44 8.49 -4.09 8.77
N GLN A 45 8.10 -2.89 9.17
CA GLN A 45 7.74 -2.58 10.56
C GLN A 45 6.50 -3.35 11.01
N SER A 46 5.49 -3.45 10.16
CA SER A 46 4.28 -4.24 10.44
C SER A 46 4.59 -5.73 10.61
N PHE A 47 5.45 -6.29 9.74
CA PHE A 47 5.95 -7.66 9.87
C PHE A 47 6.78 -7.85 11.15
N HIS A 48 7.62 -6.88 11.51
CA HIS A 48 8.40 -6.94 12.73
C HIS A 48 7.52 -6.95 13.98
N LEU A 49 6.51 -6.08 14.04
CA LEU A 49 5.52 -6.05 15.13
C LEU A 49 4.74 -7.37 15.19
N LEU A 50 4.34 -7.91 14.04
CA LEU A 50 3.67 -9.20 13.93
C LEU A 50 4.55 -10.33 14.50
N MET A 51 5.80 -10.45 14.05
CA MET A 51 6.74 -11.47 14.55
C MET A 51 7.01 -11.33 16.05
N THR A 52 7.17 -10.09 16.52
CA THR A 52 7.36 -9.81 17.96
C THR A 52 6.13 -10.22 18.77
N SER A 53 4.92 -9.98 18.24
CA SER A 53 3.66 -10.40 18.87
C SER A 53 3.49 -11.93 18.93
N PHE A 54 3.97 -12.65 17.91
CA PHE A 54 4.00 -14.13 17.94
C PHE A 54 5.03 -14.65 18.93
N LYS A 55 6.20 -14.00 19.04
CA LYS A 55 7.25 -14.35 20.00
C LYS A 55 6.80 -14.14 21.46
N THR A 56 6.02 -13.09 21.73
CA THR A 56 5.42 -12.82 23.05
C THR A 56 4.25 -13.75 23.40
N LYS A 57 3.62 -14.40 22.40
CA LYS A 57 2.57 -15.42 22.61
C LYS A 57 3.08 -16.71 23.27
N TYR A 58 4.40 -16.95 23.29
CA TYR A 58 5.02 -18.01 24.09
C TYR A 58 5.14 -17.68 25.58
N GLN A 59 4.80 -16.45 26.01
CA GLN A 59 4.96 -16.01 27.41
C GLN A 59 3.69 -15.53 28.11
N SER A 60 2.53 -15.46 27.46
CA SER A 60 1.33 -14.96 28.15
C SER A 60 0.03 -15.53 27.58
N THR A 61 -0.49 -16.50 28.31
CA THR A 61 -1.90 -16.90 28.30
C THR A 61 -2.81 -15.74 28.73
N GLN A 62 -3.88 -15.56 27.97
CA GLN A 62 -5.12 -14.84 28.31
C GLN A 62 -4.96 -13.40 28.84
N ASN A 63 -5.02 -12.42 27.93
CA ASN A 63 -5.41 -11.07 28.31
C ASN A 63 -6.20 -10.41 27.17
N GLU A 64 -7.27 -9.68 27.48
CA GLU A 64 -8.22 -9.11 26.51
C GLU A 64 -7.60 -8.03 25.59
N ASN A 65 -6.39 -7.58 25.93
CA ASN A 65 -5.48 -6.75 25.10
C ASN A 65 -4.57 -7.59 24.18
N SER A 66 -4.99 -8.82 23.87
CA SER A 66 -4.26 -9.76 23.04
C SER A 66 -3.83 -9.12 21.71
N PRO A 67 -2.54 -9.21 21.35
CA PRO A 67 -2.05 -8.76 20.04
C PRO A 67 -2.83 -9.36 18.88
N PHE A 68 -3.44 -10.53 19.07
CA PHE A 68 -4.32 -11.17 18.09
C PHE A 68 -5.54 -10.31 17.74
N ARG A 69 -6.15 -9.64 18.73
CA ARG A 69 -7.29 -8.76 18.53
C ARG A 69 -6.88 -7.49 17.78
N LYS A 70 -5.71 -6.92 18.09
CA LYS A 70 -5.12 -5.79 17.34
C LYS A 70 -4.82 -6.16 15.89
N ILE A 71 -4.27 -7.36 15.65
CA ILE A 71 -4.03 -7.87 14.29
C ILE A 71 -5.35 -8.06 13.53
N GLN A 72 -6.38 -8.59 14.19
CA GLN A 72 -7.70 -8.75 13.60
C GLN A 72 -8.32 -7.40 13.21
N THR A 73 -8.14 -6.36 14.05
CA THR A 73 -8.53 -4.98 13.72
C THR A 73 -7.75 -4.45 12.51
N LEU A 74 -6.43 -4.61 12.46
CA LEU A 74 -5.60 -4.20 11.32
C LEU A 74 -6.02 -4.90 10.01
N PHE A 75 -6.40 -6.17 10.06
CA PHE A 75 -6.93 -6.89 8.90
C PHE A 75 -8.27 -6.32 8.40
N VAL A 76 -9.16 -5.94 9.32
CA VAL A 76 -10.45 -5.31 8.98
C VAL A 76 -10.23 -3.91 8.40
N GLU A 77 -9.33 -3.12 8.99
CA GLU A 77 -8.97 -1.79 8.49
C GLU A 77 -8.34 -1.86 7.09
N ASN A 78 -7.43 -2.81 6.87
CA ASN A 78 -6.81 -3.03 5.56
C ASN A 78 -7.86 -3.43 4.50
N LYS A 79 -8.82 -4.29 4.86
CA LYS A 79 -9.93 -4.67 3.97
C LYS A 79 -10.80 -3.47 3.62
N ASN A 80 -11.11 -2.60 4.58
CA ASN A 80 -11.88 -1.39 4.35
C ASN A 80 -11.12 -0.39 3.47
N TYR A 81 -9.83 -0.21 3.71
CA TYR A 81 -8.97 0.64 2.88
C TYR A 81 -8.91 0.16 1.43
N LYS A 82 -8.77 -1.16 1.21
CA LYS A 82 -8.80 -1.77 -0.13
C LYS A 82 -10.12 -1.53 -0.85
N ASN A 83 -11.26 -1.58 -0.14
CA ASN A 83 -12.56 -1.27 -0.72
C ASN A 83 -12.69 0.22 -1.08
N ASN A 84 -12.19 1.12 -0.24
CA ASN A 84 -12.19 2.55 -0.53
C ASN A 84 -11.35 2.89 -1.76
N LEU A 85 -10.19 2.25 -1.93
CA LEU A 85 -9.37 2.37 -3.14
C LEU A 85 -10.11 1.92 -4.40
N LYS A 86 -10.83 0.80 -4.35
CA LYS A 86 -11.65 0.34 -5.48
C LYS A 86 -12.73 1.36 -5.87
N VAL A 87 -13.41 1.93 -4.87
CA VAL A 87 -14.42 2.98 -5.09
C VAL A 87 -13.79 4.22 -5.70
N LEU A 88 -12.62 4.64 -5.22
CA LEU A 88 -11.89 5.78 -5.77
C LEU A 88 -11.50 5.54 -7.24
N ILE A 89 -11.00 4.34 -7.57
CA ILE A 89 -10.68 3.95 -8.96
C ILE A 89 -11.93 4.02 -9.84
N SER A 90 -13.08 3.54 -9.38
CA SER A 90 -14.35 3.62 -10.12
C SER A 90 -14.73 5.08 -10.42
N ARG A 91 -14.65 5.95 -9.41
CA ARG A 91 -14.98 7.38 -9.55
C ARG A 91 -14.04 8.12 -10.48
N VAL A 92 -12.74 7.78 -10.46
CA VAL A 92 -11.76 8.35 -11.39
C VAL A 92 -12.10 7.91 -12.82
N LYS A 93 -12.37 6.62 -13.05
CA LYS A 93 -12.78 6.12 -14.38
C LYS A 93 -14.05 6.79 -14.90
N GLU A 94 -15.07 6.94 -14.05
CA GLU A 94 -16.32 7.65 -14.41
C GLU A 94 -16.04 9.11 -14.79
N ARG A 95 -15.22 9.82 -14.01
CA ARG A 95 -14.87 11.22 -14.30
C ARG A 95 -14.10 11.38 -15.60
N PHE A 96 -13.21 10.45 -15.95
CA PHE A 96 -12.44 10.53 -17.21
C PHE A 96 -13.25 10.01 -18.42
N ASN A 97 -14.22 9.12 -18.22
CA ASN A 97 -15.11 8.64 -19.29
C ASN A 97 -16.26 9.62 -19.60
N MET A 98 -16.62 10.54 -18.68
CA MET A 98 -17.60 11.62 -18.94
C MET A 98 -16.98 12.86 -19.62
N VAL A 99 -15.70 12.81 -20.05
CA VAL A 99 -15.05 13.89 -20.84
C VAL A 99 -15.06 13.57 -22.35
N ASN A 100 -15.86 12.59 -22.79
CA ASN A 100 -16.17 12.36 -24.20
C ASN A 100 -17.60 12.80 -24.53
#